data_AF-A0A950KZE7-F1
#
_entry.id   AF-A0A950KZE7-F1
#
_cell.length_a   1.000
_cell.length_b   1.000
_cell.length_c   1.000
_cell.angle_alpha   90.00
_cell.angle_beta   90.00
_cell.angle_gamma   90.00
#
_symmetry.space_group_name_H-M   'P 1'
#
loop_
_entity.id
_entity.type
_entity.pdbx_description
1 polymer ?
#
loop_
_entity_poly.entity_id
_entity_poly.type
_entity_poly.pdbx_seq_one_letter_code
_entity_poly.pdbx_strand_id
1 'polypeptide(L)'
;ATERLLREIVERNGFVPDDVASALFTVTPDLVSEFPAAAARRMGWTLVPLLNFTEIGVPGRLERCIRVLVHVNTEQSQDRIQHVYLEGATVLRPDLTGR
;
A
#
# COMPACT_ATOMS: atom_id res chain seq x y z
N ALA A 1 -0.47 -11.22 -0.17
CA ALA A 1 0.25 -10.06 0.42
C ALA A 1 -0.52 -8.75 0.22
N THR A 2 -0.72 -8.27 -1.01
CA THR A 2 -1.36 -6.95 -1.26
C THR A 2 -2.75 -6.79 -0.65
N GLU A 3 -3.61 -7.80 -0.75
CA GLU A 3 -4.96 -7.74 -0.16
C GLU A 3 -4.93 -7.55 1.36
N ARG A 4 -4.04 -8.29 2.05
CA ARG A 4 -3.83 -8.13 3.50
C ARG A 4 -3.36 -6.73 3.85
N LEU A 5 -2.40 -6.18 3.09
CA LEU A 5 -1.91 -4.82 3.27
C LEU A 5 -3.03 -3.78 3.10
N LEU A 6 -3.84 -3.90 2.05
CA LEU A 6 -4.95 -2.98 1.79
C LEU A 6 -6.03 -3.07 2.86
N ARG A 7 -6.40 -4.28 3.32
CA ARG A 7 -7.36 -4.46 4.42
C ARG A 7 -6.88 -3.75 5.69
N GLU A 8 -5.62 -3.95 6.06
CA GLU A 8 -5.03 -3.32 7.24
C GLU A 8 -5.00 -1.79 7.14
N ILE A 9 -4.67 -1.25 5.95
CA ILE A 9 -4.68 0.21 5.70
C ILE A 9 -6.10 0.76 5.88
N VAL A 10 -7.11 0.10 5.31
CA VAL A 10 -8.53 0.47 5.42
C VAL A 10 -8.98 0.44 6.89
N GLU A 11 -8.72 -0.67 7.59
CA GLU A 11 -9.15 -0.88 8.97
C GLU A 11 -8.53 0.16 9.93
N ARG A 12 -7.24 0.47 9.78
CA ARG A 12 -6.55 1.41 10.68
C ARG A 12 -6.88 2.89 10.43
N ASN A 13 -7.29 3.25 9.22
CA ASN A 13 -7.58 4.63 8.85
C ASN A 13 -9.08 4.93 8.70
N GLY A 14 -9.94 3.90 8.69
CA GLY A 14 -11.39 4.04 8.77
C GLY A 14 -12.03 4.72 7.56
N PHE A 15 -11.67 4.33 6.34
CA PHE A 15 -12.26 4.84 5.09
C PHE A 15 -12.90 3.74 4.26
N VAL A 16 -13.79 4.11 3.34
CA VAL A 16 -14.40 3.18 2.37
C VAL A 16 -13.86 3.44 0.94
N PRO A 17 -14.05 2.52 -0.02
CA PRO A 17 -13.53 2.70 -1.38
C PRO A 17 -13.98 4.02 -2.05
N ASP A 18 -15.18 4.51 -1.72
CA ASP A 18 -15.73 5.75 -2.27
C ASP A 18 -14.95 7.01 -1.83
N ASP A 19 -14.21 6.92 -0.72
CA ASP A 19 -13.34 8.01 -0.25
C ASP A 19 -12.00 8.05 -0.99
N VAL A 20 -11.66 7.01 -1.76
CA VAL A 20 -10.35 6.85 -2.39
C VAL A 20 -10.30 7.56 -3.74
N ALA A 21 -9.51 8.64 -3.80
CA ALA A 21 -9.26 9.37 -5.04
C ALA A 21 -8.43 8.55 -6.05
N SER A 22 -7.40 7.84 -5.58
CA SER A 22 -6.59 6.92 -6.38
C SER A 22 -5.69 6.06 -5.51
N ALA A 23 -5.17 4.97 -6.08
CA ALA A 23 -4.08 4.21 -5.45
C ALA A 23 -2.97 3.85 -6.44
N LEU A 24 -1.73 4.07 -6.00
CA LEU A 24 -0.52 3.77 -6.74
C LEU A 24 0.19 2.61 -6.06
N PHE A 25 0.63 1.64 -6.86
CA PHE A 25 1.33 0.44 -6.39
C PHE A 25 2.73 0.42 -6.98
N THR A 26 3.73 0.10 -6.17
CA THR A 26 5.08 -0.21 -6.67
C THR A 26 5.47 -1.62 -6.27
N VAL A 27 6.17 -2.33 -7.15
CA VAL A 27 6.79 -3.62 -6.86
C VAL A 27 8.26 -3.56 -7.18
N THR A 28 9.08 -4.27 -6.40
CA THR A 28 10.49 -4.43 -6.74
C THR A 28 10.66 -5.24 -8.04
N PRO A 29 11.74 -5.01 -8.82
CA PRO A 29 11.92 -5.65 -10.14
C PRO A 29 11.95 -7.19 -10.15
N ASP A 30 12.14 -7.81 -8.99
CA ASP A 30 12.15 -9.26 -8.76
C ASP A 30 10.74 -9.86 -8.59
N LEU A 31 9.67 -9.06 -8.64
CA LEU A 31 8.28 -9.50 -8.63
C LEU A 31 7.61 -9.25 -9.98
N VAL A 32 7.25 -10.34 -10.68
CA VAL A 32 6.68 -10.29 -12.03
C VAL A 32 5.47 -11.21 -12.23
N SER A 33 4.95 -11.83 -11.16
CA SER A 33 3.92 -12.87 -11.24
C SER A 33 2.49 -12.34 -11.39
N GLU A 34 2.17 -11.16 -10.86
CA GLU A 34 0.83 -10.57 -10.90
C GLU A 34 0.91 -9.05 -10.67
N PHE A 35 -0.05 -8.28 -11.21
CA PHE A 35 -0.23 -6.88 -10.85
C PHE A 35 -0.84 -6.74 -9.44
N PRO A 36 -0.24 -5.98 -8.51
CA PRO A 36 -0.75 -5.84 -7.15
C PRO A 36 -2.14 -5.18 -7.10
N ALA A 37 -2.46 -4.28 -8.04
CA ALA A 37 -3.79 -3.65 -8.16
C ALA A 37 -4.95 -4.67 -8.33
N ALA A 38 -4.68 -5.89 -8.79
CA ALA A 38 -5.70 -6.95 -8.88
C ALA A 38 -6.31 -7.27 -7.50
N ALA A 39 -5.54 -7.15 -6.42
CA ALA A 39 -6.05 -7.33 -5.06
C ALA A 39 -7.12 -6.27 -4.69
N ALA A 40 -6.89 -5.00 -5.04
CA ALA A 40 -7.87 -3.95 -4.79
C ALA A 40 -9.18 -4.20 -5.56
N ARG A 41 -9.10 -4.69 -6.81
CA ARG A 41 -10.29 -5.09 -7.58
C ARG A 41 -11.06 -6.22 -6.91
N ARG A 42 -10.39 -7.24 -6.37
CA ARG A 42 -11.03 -8.32 -5.59
C ARG A 42 -11.69 -7.82 -4.31
N MET A 43 -11.17 -6.73 -3.73
CA MET A 43 -11.76 -6.05 -2.57
C MET A 43 -12.93 -5.11 -2.93
N GLY A 44 -13.35 -5.05 -4.18
CA GLY A 44 -14.49 -4.22 -4.61
C GLY A 44 -14.12 -2.77 -4.92
N TRP A 45 -12.85 -2.41 -5.01
CA TRP A 45 -12.42 -1.09 -5.48
C TRP A 45 -12.59 -1.02 -7.00
N THR A 46 -13.81 -1.06 -7.51
CA THR A 46 -14.11 -1.18 -8.94
C THR A 46 -14.00 0.16 -9.68
N LEU A 47 -14.35 1.25 -9.01
CA LEU A 47 -14.33 2.61 -9.59
C LEU A 47 -13.04 3.39 -9.29
N VAL A 48 -12.27 2.96 -8.29
CA VAL A 48 -11.02 3.63 -7.91
C VAL A 48 -10.00 3.55 -9.06
N PRO A 49 -9.37 4.67 -9.46
CA PRO A 49 -8.23 4.65 -10.37
C PRO A 49 -7.02 3.95 -9.73
N LEU A 50 -6.50 2.91 -10.38
CA LEU A 50 -5.36 2.11 -9.89
C LEU A 50 -4.24 2.11 -10.93
N LEU A 51 -3.00 2.30 -10.48
CA LEU A 51 -1.82 2.27 -11.36
C LEU A 51 -0.65 1.54 -10.71
N ASN A 52 0.05 0.73 -11.50
CA ASN A 52 1.19 -0.06 -11.04
C ASN A 52 2.49 0.48 -11.67
N PHE A 53 3.56 0.48 -10.90
CA PHE A 53 4.90 0.87 -11.32
C PHE A 53 5.94 -0.15 -10.84
N THR A 54 7.11 -0.11 -11.46
CA THR A 54 8.29 -0.78 -10.93
C THR A 54 9.04 0.18 -10.01
N GLU A 55 9.38 -0.29 -8.81
CA GLU A 55 10.20 0.44 -7.87
C GLU A 55 11.66 0.53 -8.33
N ILE A 56 12.35 1.60 -7.93
CA ILE A 56 13.77 1.78 -8.25
C ILE A 56 14.64 0.59 -7.75
N GLY A 57 15.50 0.08 -8.62
CA GLY A 57 16.36 -1.09 -8.36
C GLY A 57 17.64 -0.78 -7.59
N VAL A 58 17.55 -0.14 -6.42
CA VAL A 58 18.72 0.20 -5.60
C VAL A 58 19.43 -1.06 -5.07
N PRO A 59 20.78 -1.14 -5.08
CA PRO A 59 21.52 -2.25 -4.45
C PRO A 59 21.27 -2.34 -2.94
N GLY A 60 21.13 -3.55 -2.41
CA GLY A 60 20.84 -3.77 -0.99
C GLY A 60 19.42 -3.38 -0.55
N ARG A 61 18.53 -3.06 -1.50
CA ARG A 61 17.10 -2.82 -1.21
C ARG A 61 16.43 -4.06 -0.63
N LEU A 62 15.30 -3.84 0.05
CA LEU A 62 14.41 -4.93 0.43
C LEU A 62 13.84 -5.60 -0.82
N GLU A 63 14.11 -6.90 -0.97
CA GLU A 63 13.61 -7.74 -2.06
C GLU A 63 12.13 -8.10 -1.88
N ARG A 64 11.47 -8.48 -2.99
CA ARG A 64 10.08 -8.94 -3.03
C ARG A 64 9.11 -8.04 -2.27
N CYS A 65 9.28 -6.72 -2.43
CA CYS A 65 8.53 -5.71 -1.70
C CYS A 65 7.43 -5.10 -2.57
N ILE A 66 6.23 -5.00 -2.01
CA ILE A 66 5.07 -4.31 -2.59
C ILE A 66 4.81 -3.08 -1.72
N ARG A 67 4.70 -1.90 -2.35
CA ARG A 67 4.32 -0.66 -1.68
C ARG A 67 3.02 -0.14 -2.28
N VAL A 68 2.27 0.59 -1.46
CA VAL A 68 1.02 1.21 -1.87
C VAL A 68 0.98 2.64 -1.32
N LEU A 69 0.63 3.59 -2.19
CA LEU A 69 0.23 4.93 -1.81
C LEU A 69 -1.26 5.08 -2.15
N VAL A 70 -2.09 5.26 -1.12
CA VAL A 70 -3.52 5.49 -1.27
C VAL A 70 -3.80 6.96 -1.02
N HIS A 71 -4.39 7.64 -1.99
CA HIS A 71 -4.91 9.00 -1.83
C HIS A 71 -6.36 8.91 -1.37
N VAL A 72 -6.63 9.33 -0.14
CA VAL A 72 -7.95 9.30 0.49
C VAL A 72 -8.42 10.73 0.73
N ASN A 73 -9.67 11.03 0.35
CA ASN A 73 -10.34 12.26 0.74
C ASN A 73 -10.74 12.14 2.21
N THR A 74 -10.05 12.85 3.10
CA THR A 74 -10.26 12.74 4.55
C THR A 74 -10.04 14.07 5.24
N GLU A 75 -10.73 14.29 6.36
CA GLU A 75 -10.53 15.43 7.25
C GLU A 75 -9.49 15.13 8.35
N GLN A 76 -8.98 13.89 8.42
CA GLN A 76 -7.95 13.54 9.39
C GLN A 76 -6.67 14.32 9.15
N SER A 77 -6.07 14.84 10.23
CA SER A 77 -4.77 15.47 10.17
C SER A 77 -3.67 14.45 9.87
N GLN A 78 -2.60 14.91 9.23
CA GLN A 78 -1.52 14.03 8.75
C GLN A 78 -0.86 13.19 9.85
N ASP A 79 -0.76 13.71 11.07
CA ASP A 79 -0.19 13.02 12.24
C ASP A 79 -1.09 11.90 12.80
N ARG A 80 -2.36 11.84 12.36
CA ARG A 80 -3.32 10.79 12.73
C ARG A 80 -3.36 9.65 11.72
N ILE A 81 -2.80 9.83 10.53
CA ILE A 81 -2.75 8.80 9.51
C ILE A 81 -1.83 7.66 9.96
N GLN A 82 -2.37 6.44 9.94
CA GLN A 82 -1.67 5.23 10.33
C GLN A 82 -1.09 4.54 9.11
N HIS A 83 0.21 4.73 8.88
CA HIS A 83 0.95 4.02 7.84
C HIS A 83 1.23 2.56 8.24
N VAL A 84 1.01 1.63 7.32
CA VAL A 84 1.10 0.19 7.60
C VAL A 84 2.34 -0.41 6.94
N TYR A 85 3.17 -1.08 7.77
CA TYR A 85 4.32 -1.87 7.33
C TYR A 85 4.17 -3.29 7.89
N LEU A 86 4.15 -4.29 7.00
CA LEU A 86 3.95 -5.70 7.36
C LEU A 86 5.22 -6.51 7.08
N GLU A 87 5.38 -7.61 7.81
CA GLU A 87 6.40 -8.63 7.54
C GLU A 87 7.82 -8.03 7.47
N GLY A 88 8.62 -8.37 6.46
CA GLY A 88 9.97 -7.83 6.29
C GLY A 88 10.01 -6.33 5.97
N ALA A 89 8.88 -5.70 5.63
CA ALA A 89 8.84 -4.27 5.31
C ALA A 89 8.87 -3.37 6.56
N THR A 90 8.73 -3.92 7.77
CA THR A 90 8.85 -3.14 9.01
C THR A 90 10.20 -2.43 9.13
N VAL A 91 11.27 -3.04 8.61
CA VAL A 91 12.62 -2.46 8.60
C VAL A 91 12.72 -1.14 7.82
N LEU A 92 11.74 -0.83 6.96
CA LEU A 92 11.73 0.41 6.18
C LEU A 92 11.32 1.64 7.02
N ARG A 93 10.66 1.42 8.17
CA ARG A 93 10.22 2.47 9.10
C ARG A 93 10.37 2.02 10.55
N PRO A 94 11.61 1.87 11.04
CA PRO A 94 11.87 1.46 12.42
C PRO A 94 11.25 2.42 13.45
N ASP A 95 11.03 3.68 13.07
CA ASP A 95 10.36 4.69 13.88
C ASP A 95 8.84 4.46 14.05
N LEU A 96 8.21 3.69 13.16
CA LEU A 96 6.80 3.32 13.24
C LEU A 96 6.60 1.91 13.80
N THR A 97 7.62 1.05 13.69
CA THR A 97 7.55 -0.36 14.09
C THR A 97 8.25 -0.54 15.43
N GLY A 98 7.57 -0.12 16.50
CA GLY A 98 8.11 -0.18 17.86
C GLY A 98 7.14 0.30 18.95
N ARG A 99 5.84 0.36 18.65
CA ARG A 99 4.77 0.60 19.62
C ARG A 99 3.97 -0.67 19.84
#